data_AF-A0A2S8ZVN3-F1
#
_entry.id   AF-A0A2S8ZVN3-F1
#
_cell.length_a   1.000
_cell.length_b   1.000
_cell.length_c   1.000
_cell.angle_alpha   90.00
_cell.angle_beta   90.00
_cell.angle_gamma   90.00
#
_symmetry.space_group_name_H-M   'P 1'
#
loop_
_entity.id
_entity.type
_entity.pdbx_description
1 polymer ?
#
loop_
_entity_poly.entity_id
_entity_poly.type
_entity_poly.pdbx_seq_one_letter_code
_entity_poly.pdbx_strand_id
1 'polypeptide(L)'
;MTVRIFPNGLTTTDKPDSFKLFPKLLQQIESDCMIDTITKQIAETIPNMPLWTIHDSFCTTQSWFPVLESMVQELFLSYSQGVLPSFKAELWCNSDECLKVA
;
A
#
# COMPACT_ATOMS: atom_id res chain seq x y z
N MET A 1 -11.55 15.94 -2.11
CA MET A 1 -12.48 14.83 -2.42
C MET A 1 -12.51 14.66 -3.92
N THR A 2 -11.80 13.65 -4.42
CA THR A 2 -11.66 13.41 -5.87
C THR A 2 -12.58 12.25 -6.23
N VAL A 3 -13.62 12.52 -7.01
CA VAL A 3 -14.46 11.46 -7.58
C VAL A 3 -13.77 10.97 -8.85
N ARG A 4 -13.20 9.76 -8.83
CA ARG A 4 -12.61 9.13 -10.01
C ARG A 4 -13.65 8.24 -10.68
N ILE A 5 -14.13 8.65 -11.85
CA ILE A 5 -15.09 7.89 -12.65
C ILE A 5 -14.30 7.01 -13.63
N PHE A 6 -14.46 5.69 -13.51
CA PHE A 6 -13.97 4.77 -14.52
C PHE A 6 -14.88 4.84 -15.74
N PRO A 7 -14.37 5.14 -16.95
CA PRO A 7 -15.19 5.12 -18.13
C PRO A 7 -15.67 3.68 -18.40
N ASN A 8 -16.96 3.53 -18.68
CA ASN A 8 -17.53 2.28 -19.17
C ASN A 8 -16.82 1.90 -20.48
N GLY A 9 -16.00 0.85 -20.46
CA GLY A 9 -15.26 0.41 -21.65
C GLY A 9 -13.85 -0.14 -21.42
N LEU A 10 -13.58 -0.81 -20.30
CA LEU A 10 -12.29 -1.49 -20.05
C LEU A 10 -12.02 -2.68 -21.01
N THR A 11 -12.98 -3.06 -21.85
CA THR A 11 -12.95 -4.27 -22.67
C THR A 11 -12.96 -4.05 -24.18
N THR A 12 -13.09 -2.82 -24.68
CA THR A 12 -13.08 -2.61 -26.14
C THR A 12 -11.64 -2.64 -26.65
N THR A 13 -11.24 -3.79 -27.18
CA THR A 13 -9.90 -4.16 -27.64
C THR A 13 -9.41 -3.40 -28.86
N ASP A 14 -10.27 -2.60 -29.49
CA ASP A 14 -10.08 -2.18 -30.88
C ASP A 14 -9.39 -0.82 -31.05
N LYS A 15 -8.93 -0.20 -29.95
CA LYS A 15 -8.17 1.06 -29.97
C LYS A 15 -6.67 0.79 -29.80
N PRO A 16 -5.79 1.46 -30.59
CA PRO A 16 -4.36 1.43 -30.31
C PRO A 16 -4.12 1.89 -28.87
N ASP A 17 -3.21 1.21 -28.15
CA ASP A 17 -2.89 1.41 -26.73
C ASP A 17 -3.91 0.92 -25.68
N SER A 18 -4.97 0.18 -26.07
CA SER A 18 -5.92 -0.44 -25.12
C SER A 18 -5.25 -1.31 -24.05
N PHE A 19 -4.16 -1.99 -24.40
CA PHE A 19 -3.36 -2.82 -23.47
C PHE A 19 -2.74 -2.02 -22.30
N LYS A 20 -2.62 -0.68 -22.43
CA LYS A 20 -2.11 0.19 -21.35
C LYS A 20 -3.18 0.55 -20.33
N LEU A 21 -4.47 0.34 -20.63
CA LEU A 21 -5.57 0.77 -19.77
C LEU A 21 -5.67 -0.08 -18.50
N PHE A 22 -5.53 -1.39 -18.64
CA PHE A 22 -5.64 -2.30 -17.50
C PHE A 22 -4.51 -2.11 -16.47
N PRO A 23 -3.22 -2.03 -16.85
CA PRO A 23 -2.15 -1.69 -15.91
C PRO A 23 -2.36 -0.33 -15.22
N LYS A 24 -2.83 0.70 -15.96
CA LYS A 24 -3.13 2.02 -15.37
C LYS A 24 -4.26 1.95 -14.34
N LEU A 25 -5.29 1.14 -14.62
CA LEU A 25 -6.36 0.89 -13.66
C LEU A 25 -5.81 0.28 -12.37
N LEU A 26 -5.00 -0.77 -12.48
CA LEU A 26 -4.42 -1.44 -11.32
C LEU A 26 -3.55 -0.49 -10.48
N GLN A 27 -2.72 0.34 -11.13
CA GLN A 27 -1.93 1.36 -10.44
C GLN A 27 -2.78 2.41 -9.72
N GLN A 28 -3.95 2.76 -10.28
CA GLN A 28 -4.88 3.67 -9.61
C GLN A 28 -5.53 3.04 -8.38
N ILE A 29 -5.92 1.77 -8.47
CA ILE A 29 -6.46 1.00 -7.33
C ILE A 29 -5.40 0.84 -6.24
N GLU A 30 -4.15 0.53 -6.62
CA GLU A 30 -3.01 0.45 -5.70
C GLU A 30 -2.83 1.78 -4.95
N SER A 31 -2.77 2.90 -5.67
CA SER A 31 -2.61 4.22 -5.05
C SER A 31 -3.76 4.60 -4.13
N ASP A 32 -5.00 4.26 -4.49
CA ASP A 32 -6.18 4.53 -3.67
C ASP A 32 -6.16 3.73 -2.35
N CYS A 33 -5.79 2.45 -2.43
CA CYS A 33 -5.64 1.58 -1.27
C CYS A 33 -4.49 2.04 -0.36
N MET A 34 -3.28 2.18 -0.91
CA MET A 34 -2.06 2.43 -0.14
C MET A 34 -2.03 3.85 0.42
N ILE A 35 -2.23 4.86 -0.44
CA ILE A 35 -1.98 6.26 -0.10
C ILE A 35 -3.24 6.93 0.44
N ASP A 36 -4.34 6.86 -0.31
CA ASP A 36 -5.55 7.62 0.03
C ASP A 36 -6.36 6.98 1.18
N THR A 37 -6.14 5.69 1.45
CA THR A 37 -6.83 4.94 2.52
C THR A 37 -5.89 4.56 3.66
N ILE A 38 -4.98 3.61 3.45
CA ILE A 38 -4.23 2.95 4.52
C ILE A 38 -3.28 3.93 5.22
N THR A 39 -2.35 4.54 4.48
CA THR A 39 -1.37 5.46 5.09
C THR A 39 -2.03 6.69 5.70
N LYS A 40 -3.09 7.21 5.08
CA LYS A 40 -3.86 8.32 5.63
C LYS A 40 -4.46 7.96 6.99
N GLN A 41 -5.13 6.81 7.09
CA GLN A 41 -5.73 6.38 8.35
C GLN A 41 -4.68 6.10 9.43
N ILE A 42 -3.53 5.52 9.06
CA ILE A 42 -2.39 5.32 9.98
C ILE A 42 -1.85 6.67 10.48
N ALA A 43 -1.63 7.63 9.59
CA ALA A 43 -1.11 8.95 9.96
C ALA A 43 -2.07 9.75 10.85
N GLU A 44 -3.39 9.62 10.64
CA GLU A 44 -4.41 10.20 11.50
C GLU A 44 -4.47 9.53 12.88
N THR A 45 -4.24 8.21 12.95
CA THR A 45 -4.30 7.44 14.19
C THR A 45 -3.02 7.60 15.03
N ILE A 46 -1.85 7.61 14.38
CA ILE A 46 -0.53 7.65 15.03
C ILE A 46 0.37 8.70 14.33
N PRO A 47 0.12 10.00 14.57
CA PRO A 47 0.82 11.07 13.83
C PRO A 47 2.33 11.15 14.12
N ASN A 48 2.80 10.54 15.21
CA ASN A 48 4.21 10.55 15.60
C ASN A 48 5.02 9.41 14.98
N MET A 49 4.37 8.42 14.36
CA MET A 49 5.07 7.31 13.75
C MET A 49 5.65 7.75 12.39
N PRO A 50 6.96 7.61 12.17
CA PRO A 50 7.53 7.83 10.85
C PRO A 50 6.96 6.80 9.86
N LEU A 51 6.35 7.27 8.79
CA LEU A 51 5.70 6.41 7.79
C LEU A 51 6.12 6.85 6.39
N TRP A 52 6.65 5.91 5.63
CA TRP A 52 6.98 6.08 4.22
C TRP A 52 6.41 4.92 3.40
N THR A 53 6.27 5.14 2.10
CA THR A 53 5.86 4.12 1.14
C THR A 53 6.78 4.10 -0.06
N ILE A 54 7.13 2.91 -0.54
CA ILE A 54 7.79 2.71 -1.83
C ILE A 54 6.92 1.73 -2.62
N HIS A 55 6.14 2.24 -3.57
CA HIS A 55 5.15 1.45 -4.30
C HIS A 55 4.23 0.67 -3.35
N ASP A 56 4.34 -0.65 -3.35
CA ASP A 56 3.57 -1.61 -2.56
C ASP A 56 4.15 -1.87 -1.16
N SER A 57 5.23 -1.19 -0.79
CA SER A 57 5.93 -1.40 0.46
C SER A 57 5.69 -0.26 1.45
N PHE A 58 5.39 -0.59 2.70
CA PHE A 58 5.36 0.36 3.81
C PHE A 58 6.65 0.30 4.61
N CYS A 59 7.14 1.45 5.04
CA CYS A 59 8.38 1.56 5.81
C CYS A 59 8.14 2.40 7.07
N THR A 60 8.72 1.94 8.18
CA THR A 60 8.79 2.66 9.45
C THR A 60 10.07 2.29 10.18
N THR A 61 10.30 2.81 11.38
CA THR A 61 11.43 2.41 12.21
C THR A 61 11.11 1.14 13.01
N GLN A 62 12.14 0.36 13.36
CA GLN A 62 11.99 -0.99 13.92
C GLN A 62 11.07 -1.06 15.14
N SER A 63 11.09 -0.06 16.03
CA SER A 63 10.24 -0.01 17.22
C SER A 63 8.75 0.08 16.91
N TRP A 64 8.40 0.65 15.76
CA TRP A 64 7.01 0.84 15.32
C TRP A 64 6.51 -0.30 14.43
N PHE A 65 7.41 -1.15 13.93
CA PHE A 65 7.07 -2.23 12.99
C PHE A 65 5.88 -3.10 13.45
N PRO A 66 5.83 -3.61 14.70
CA PRO A 66 4.71 -4.46 15.12
C PRO A 66 3.34 -3.76 15.05
N VAL A 67 3.31 -2.46 15.36
CA VAL A 67 2.08 -1.66 15.31
C VAL A 67 1.70 -1.38 13.85
N LEU A 68 2.67 -1.00 13.02
CA LEU A 68 2.44 -0.79 11.60
C LEU A 68 1.92 -2.06 10.92
N GLU A 69 2.56 -3.21 11.15
CA GLU A 69 2.20 -4.48 10.52
C GLU A 69 0.75 -4.85 10.84
N SER A 70 0.36 -4.77 12.12
CA SER A 70 -1.01 -5.07 12.56
C SER A 70 -2.03 -4.13 11.89
N MET A 71 -1.76 -2.83 11.87
CA MET A 71 -2.66 -1.85 11.26
C MET A 71 -2.79 -2.05 9.76
N VAL A 72 -1.68 -2.24 9.05
CA VAL A 72 -1.69 -2.43 7.60
C VAL A 72 -2.50 -3.68 7.24
N GLN A 73 -2.32 -4.79 7.96
CA GLN A 73 -3.08 -6.02 7.72
C GLN A 73 -4.59 -5.83 7.94
N GLU A 74 -4.99 -5.19 9.04
CA GLU A 74 -6.39 -4.93 9.34
C GLU A 74 -7.05 -4.02 8.28
N LEU A 75 -6.37 -2.93 7.93
CA LEU A 75 -6.87 -1.97 6.95
C LEU A 75 -6.94 -2.56 5.54
N PHE A 76 -5.96 -3.37 5.15
CA PHE A 76 -6.00 -4.11 3.88
C PHE A 76 -7.19 -5.06 3.83
N LEU A 77 -7.39 -5.85 4.88
CA LEU A 77 -8.48 -6.83 4.96
C LEU A 77 -9.85 -6.14 4.86
N SER A 78 -9.97 -4.97 5.49
CA SER A 78 -11.17 -4.13 5.42
C SER A 78 -11.40 -3.58 4.02
N TYR A 79 -10.39 -2.95 3.41
CA TYR A 79 -10.47 -2.37 2.06
C TYR A 79 -10.82 -3.42 1.00
N SER A 80 -10.19 -4.59 1.07
CA SER A 80 -10.33 -5.66 0.09
C SER A 80 -11.53 -6.58 0.33
N GLN A 81 -12.29 -6.36 1.41
CA GLN A 81 -13.42 -7.20 1.83
C GLN A 81 -13.02 -8.67 2.05
N GLY A 82 -11.88 -8.89 2.70
CA GLY A 82 -11.45 -10.22 3.16
C GLY A 82 -10.30 -10.86 2.38
N VAL A 83 -9.69 -10.14 1.42
CA VAL A 83 -8.53 -10.63 0.66
C VAL A 83 -7.25 -10.00 1.20
N LEU A 84 -6.42 -10.80 1.86
CA LEU A 84 -5.15 -10.34 2.40
C LEU A 84 -3.98 -10.76 1.48
N PRO A 85 -3.12 -9.84 1.02
CA PRO A 85 -1.90 -10.21 0.32
C PRO A 85 -0.88 -10.83 1.29
N SER A 86 0.16 -11.45 0.73
CA SER A 86 1.30 -11.90 1.54
C SER A 86 2.18 -10.71 1.88
N PHE A 87 2.38 -10.47 3.17
CA PHE A 87 3.33 -9.47 3.66
C PHE A 87 4.67 -10.13 3.94
N LYS A 88 5.75 -9.48 3.49
CA LYS A 88 7.12 -9.86 3.81
C LYS A 88 7.81 -8.68 4.47
N ALA A 89 8.33 -8.89 5.67
CA ALA A 89 9.16 -7.91 6.35
C ALA A 89 10.61 -7.97 5.85
N GLU A 90 11.22 -6.81 5.65
CA GLU A 90 12.64 -6.66 5.33
C GLU A 90 13.26 -5.58 6.22
N LEU A 91 14.43 -5.88 6.80
CA LEU A 91 15.19 -4.90 7.56
C LEU A 91 16.22 -4.21 6.65
N TRP A 92 16.08 -2.90 6.47
CA TRP A 92 17.06 -2.10 5.73
C TRP A 92 18.22 -1.71 6.63
N CYS A 93 19.20 -2.62 6.75
CA CYS A 93 20.40 -2.39 7.53
C CYS A 93 21.64 -2.82 6.75
N ASN A 94 22.67 -1.96 6.76
CA ASN A 94 23.94 -2.19 6.06
C ASN A 94 25.03 -2.81 6.95
N SER A 95 24.72 -3.30 8.16
CA SER A 95 25.71 -3.90 9.05
C SER A 95 25.13 -4.92 10.05
N ASP A 96 25.97 -5.83 10.53
CA ASP A 96 25.65 -6.85 11.54
C ASP A 96 25.12 -6.30 12.88
N GLU A 97 25.10 -4.98 13.07
CA GLU A 97 24.65 -4.31 14.31
C GLU A 97 23.14 -4.42 14.52
N CYS A 98 22.32 -4.44 13.46
CA CYS A 98 20.86 -4.53 13.60
C CYS A 98 20.37 -5.92 14.03
N LEU A 99 21.17 -6.97 13.80
CA LEU A 99 20.83 -8.35 14.17
C LEU A 99 20.95 -8.61 15.68
N LYS A 100 21.59 -7.71 16.43
CA LYS A 100 21.79 -7.88 17.89
C LYS A 100 20.59 -7.42 18.73
N VAL A 101 19.57 -6.86 18.09
CA VAL A 101 18.40 -6.25 18.77
C VAL A 101 17.07 -6.83 18.26
N ALA A 102 17.13 -7.92 17.48
CA ALA A 102 15.96 -8.67 17.01
C ALA A 102 15.65 -9.86 17.92
#